data_AF-A0A1J0I3Z2-F1
#
_entry.id   AF-A0A1J0I3Z2-F1
#
_cell.length_a   1.000
_cell.length_b   1.000
_cell.length_c   1.000
_cell.angle_alpha   90.00
_cell.angle_beta   90.00
_cell.angle_gamma   90.00
#
_symmetry.space_group_name_H-M   'P 1'
#
loop_
_entity.id
_entity.type
_entity.pdbx_description
1 polymer ?
#
loop_
_entity_poly.entity_id
_entity_poly.type
_entity_poly.pdbx_seq_one_letter_code
_entity_poly.pdbx_strand_id
1 'polypeptide(L)'
;VKDALRLGCVAVGFTIYPGSAKCFDMMEEARKIIAEAKSCGLAVVLWSYPRGEGISKEGETAVDVIAYAAHIAALLGANIIKVKLPTNHLE
;
A
#
# COMPACT_ATOMS: atom_id res chain seq x y z
N VAL A 1 -3.26 -11.66 -10.62
CA VAL A 1 -3.31 -12.71 -9.55
C VAL A 1 -3.21 -14.13 -10.10
N LYS A 2 -3.89 -14.46 -11.21
CA LYS A 2 -3.85 -15.81 -11.82
C LYS A 2 -2.46 -16.41 -12.03
N ASP A 3 -1.48 -15.62 -12.47
CA ASP A 3 -0.11 -16.12 -12.59
C ASP A 3 0.52 -16.51 -11.26
N ALA A 4 0.25 -15.76 -10.20
CA ALA A 4 0.72 -16.09 -8.85
C ALA A 4 0.16 -17.46 -8.41
N LEU A 5 -1.11 -17.75 -8.69
CA LEU A 5 -1.70 -19.07 -8.44
C LEU A 5 -1.04 -20.16 -9.27
N ARG A 6 -0.88 -19.93 -10.58
CA ARG A 6 -0.24 -20.89 -11.51
C ARG A 6 1.18 -21.23 -11.08
N LEU A 7 1.91 -20.26 -10.53
CA LEU A 7 3.28 -20.41 -10.04
C LEU A 7 3.36 -20.96 -8.61
N GLY A 8 2.23 -21.20 -7.94
CA GLY A 8 2.19 -21.70 -6.56
C GLY A 8 2.63 -20.67 -5.51
N CYS A 9 2.53 -19.38 -5.81
CA CYS A 9 2.82 -18.31 -4.84
C CYS A 9 1.81 -18.31 -3.70
N VAL A 10 2.25 -17.85 -2.51
CA VAL A 10 1.39 -17.73 -1.32
C VAL A 10 0.82 -16.33 -1.12
N ALA A 11 1.32 -15.35 -1.87
CA ALA A 11 0.91 -13.96 -1.75
C ALA A 11 1.11 -13.19 -3.06
N VAL A 12 0.42 -12.04 -3.17
CA VAL A 12 0.68 -11.02 -4.19
C VAL A 12 1.10 -9.71 -3.54
N GLY A 13 1.86 -8.92 -4.29
CA GLY A 13 2.39 -7.65 -3.85
C GLY A 13 1.92 -6.47 -4.71
N PHE A 14 1.64 -5.33 -4.10
CA PHE A 14 1.36 -4.09 -4.82
C PHE A 14 1.90 -2.88 -4.05
N THR A 15 2.30 -1.84 -4.76
CA THR A 15 2.82 -0.59 -4.17
C THR A 15 1.81 0.53 -4.37
N ILE A 16 1.54 1.27 -3.31
CA ILE A 16 0.77 2.52 -3.36
C ILE A 16 1.63 3.68 -2.87
N TYR A 17 1.42 4.86 -3.47
CA TYR A 17 2.06 6.10 -3.04
C TYR A 17 1.02 7.12 -2.54
N PRO A 18 0.63 7.06 -1.25
CA PRO A 18 -0.18 8.11 -0.62
C PRO A 18 0.58 9.44 -0.70
N GLY A 19 -0.06 10.48 -1.24
CA GLY A 19 0.59 11.77 -1.52
C GLY A 19 0.88 12.01 -3.01
N SER A 20 0.79 10.99 -3.87
CA SER A 20 0.82 11.21 -5.32
C SER A 20 -0.50 11.77 -5.83
N ALA A 21 -0.46 12.62 -6.86
CA ALA A 21 -1.66 13.02 -7.60
C ALA A 21 -2.45 11.83 -8.19
N LYS A 22 -1.81 10.65 -8.30
CA LYS A 22 -2.40 9.39 -8.79
C LYS A 22 -2.77 8.41 -7.68
N CYS A 23 -2.83 8.87 -6.43
CA CYS A 23 -3.09 8.00 -5.28
C CYS A 23 -4.40 7.21 -5.41
N PHE A 24 -5.51 7.85 -5.82
CA PHE A 24 -6.80 7.18 -5.97
C PHE A 24 -6.82 6.14 -7.08
N ASP A 25 -6.15 6.41 -8.21
CA ASP A 25 -6.02 5.45 -9.32
C ASP A 25 -5.32 4.17 -8.84
N MET A 26 -4.20 4.32 -8.10
CA MET A 26 -3.48 3.20 -7.50
C MET A 26 -4.30 2.46 -6.44
N MET A 27 -5.08 3.17 -5.63
CA MET A 27 -5.95 2.55 -4.62
C MET A 27 -7.05 1.73 -5.27
N GLU A 28 -7.64 2.20 -6.37
CA GLU A 28 -8.67 1.45 -7.11
C GLU A 28 -8.08 0.22 -7.79
N GLU A 29 -6.85 0.29 -8.31
CA GLU A 29 -6.13 -0.88 -8.82
C GLU A 29 -5.82 -1.88 -7.71
N ALA A 30 -5.28 -1.41 -6.58
CA ALA A 30 -5.02 -2.24 -5.41
C ALA A 30 -6.30 -2.92 -4.92
N ARG A 31 -7.43 -2.21 -4.86
CA ARG A 31 -8.74 -2.77 -4.47
C ARG A 31 -9.14 -3.96 -5.36
N LYS A 32 -8.97 -3.83 -6.68
CA LYS A 32 -9.28 -4.92 -7.64
C LYS A 32 -8.37 -6.12 -7.43
N ILE A 33 -7.07 -5.90 -7.31
CA ILE A 33 -6.07 -6.96 -7.07
C ILE A 33 -6.34 -7.66 -5.73
N ILE A 34 -6.65 -6.91 -4.68
CA ILE A 34 -6.95 -7.45 -3.34
C ILE A 34 -8.22 -8.30 -3.38
N ALA A 35 -9.27 -7.85 -4.06
CA ALA A 35 -10.50 -8.62 -4.18
C ALA A 35 -10.26 -9.95 -4.91
N GLU A 36 -9.49 -9.95 -6.01
CA GLU A 36 -9.13 -11.16 -6.74
C GLU A 36 -8.20 -12.09 -5.92
N ALA A 37 -7.23 -11.53 -5.20
CA ALA A 37 -6.34 -12.31 -4.34
C ALA A 37 -7.12 -13.01 -3.21
N LYS A 38 -8.04 -12.29 -2.57
CA LYS A 38 -8.89 -12.83 -1.50
C LYS A 38 -9.82 -13.93 -2.00
N SER A 39 -10.42 -13.79 -3.19
CA SER A 39 -11.28 -14.84 -3.75
C SER A 39 -10.52 -16.13 -4.07
N CYS A 40 -9.19 -16.05 -4.18
CA CYS A 40 -8.31 -17.17 -4.47
C CYS A 40 -7.49 -17.64 -3.26
N GLY A 41 -7.73 -17.10 -2.06
CA GLY A 41 -7.01 -17.47 -0.84
C GLY A 41 -5.55 -16.99 -0.76
N LEU A 42 -5.14 -16.02 -1.58
CA LEU A 42 -3.79 -15.45 -1.55
C LEU A 42 -3.70 -14.30 -0.55
N ALA A 43 -2.63 -14.26 0.22
CA ALA A 43 -2.32 -13.11 1.06
C ALA A 43 -1.94 -11.90 0.20
N VAL A 44 -2.22 -10.69 0.70
CA VAL A 44 -1.80 -9.44 0.05
C VAL A 44 -0.79 -8.70 0.91
N VAL A 45 0.34 -8.35 0.29
CA VAL A 45 1.34 -7.45 0.83
C VAL A 45 1.21 -6.10 0.12
N LEU A 46 0.91 -5.04 0.87
CA LEU A 46 0.94 -3.67 0.35
C LEU A 46 2.18 -2.94 0.84
N TRP A 47 2.94 -2.40 -0.12
CA TRP A 47 3.95 -1.38 0.15
C TRP A 47 3.25 -0.03 0.14
N SER A 48 3.04 0.55 1.32
CA SER A 48 2.43 1.86 1.48
C SER A 48 3.53 2.87 1.74
N TYR A 49 3.97 3.55 0.68
CA TYR A 49 5.10 4.45 0.72
C TYR A 49 4.64 5.88 0.41
N PRO A 50 4.43 6.71 1.45
CA PRO A 50 4.16 8.11 1.23
C PRO A 50 5.22 8.74 0.34
N ARG A 51 4.75 9.28 -0.78
CA ARG A 51 5.53 10.04 -1.77
C ARG A 51 4.58 10.70 -2.76
N GLY A 52 4.93 11.90 -3.18
CA GLY A 52 4.29 12.59 -4.30
C GLY A 52 4.22 14.08 -4.09
N GLU A 53 3.49 14.76 -4.96
CA GLU A 53 3.34 16.21 -4.99
C GLU A 53 2.57 16.79 -3.79
N GLY A 54 1.80 15.94 -3.09
CA GLY A 54 1.00 16.33 -1.94
C GLY A 54 1.71 16.25 -0.59
N ILE A 55 2.97 15.84 -0.54
CA ILE A 55 3.77 15.78 0.70
C ILE A 55 5.20 16.27 0.46
N SER A 56 5.83 16.86 1.47
CA SER A 56 7.21 17.31 1.40
C SER A 56 8.19 16.13 1.42
N LYS A 57 9.47 16.44 1.20
CA LYS A 57 10.52 15.41 1.26
C LYS A 57 10.70 14.85 2.67
N GLU A 58 10.51 15.68 3.69
CA GLU A 58 10.57 15.28 5.11
C GLU A 58 9.29 14.51 5.48
N GLY A 59 8.14 14.96 4.96
CA GLY A 59 6.83 14.33 5.04
C GLY A 59 6.77 12.88 4.54
N GLU A 60 7.61 12.50 3.57
CA GLU A 60 7.74 11.10 3.12
C GLU A 60 8.06 10.10 4.26
N THR A 61 8.55 10.60 5.41
CA THR A 61 8.90 9.81 6.60
C THR A 61 8.35 10.41 7.91
N ALA A 62 7.43 11.37 7.86
CA ALA A 62 6.77 11.91 9.05
C ALA A 62 5.92 10.81 9.74
N VAL A 63 5.83 10.82 11.07
CA VAL A 63 5.18 9.72 11.83
C VAL A 63 3.67 9.67 11.58
N ASP A 64 3.02 10.81 11.51
CA ASP A 64 1.60 10.99 11.17
C ASP A 64 1.30 10.58 9.74
N VAL A 65 2.12 11.01 8.76
CA VAL A 65 1.97 10.63 7.35
C VAL A 65 2.16 9.12 7.16
N ILE A 66 3.19 8.52 7.78
CA ILE A 66 3.43 7.07 7.73
C ILE A 66 2.29 6.29 8.40
N ALA A 67 1.81 6.76 9.56
CA ALA A 67 0.69 6.14 10.26
C ALA A 67 -0.59 6.16 9.42
N TYR A 68 -0.89 7.29 8.78
CA TYR A 68 -2.07 7.41 7.92
C TYR A 68 -1.95 6.56 6.65
N ALA A 69 -0.76 6.47 6.06
CA ALA A 69 -0.50 5.59 4.93
C ALA A 69 -0.66 4.10 5.29
N ALA A 70 -0.24 3.70 6.49
CA ALA A 70 -0.52 2.36 7.00
C ALA A 70 -2.04 2.14 7.20
N HIS A 71 -2.74 3.14 7.73
CA HIS A 71 -4.19 3.08 7.91
C HIS A 71 -4.93 2.90 6.58
N ILE A 72 -4.57 3.64 5.53
CA ILE A 72 -5.13 3.48 4.18
C ILE A 72 -4.92 2.04 3.67
N ALA A 73 -3.70 1.50 3.81
CA ALA A 73 -3.41 0.12 3.39
C ALA A 73 -4.21 -0.93 4.18
N ALA A 74 -4.46 -0.69 5.47
CA ALA A 74 -5.32 -1.53 6.29
C ALA A 74 -6.78 -1.50 5.82
N LEU A 75 -7.31 -0.31 5.49
CA LEU A 75 -8.67 -0.15 4.95
C LEU A 75 -8.86 -0.82 3.59
N LEU A 76 -7.84 -0.78 2.73
CA LEU A 76 -7.84 -1.53 1.46
C LEU A 76 -7.85 -3.05 1.69
N GLY A 77 -7.48 -3.50 2.89
CA GLY A 77 -7.58 -4.89 3.32
C GLY A 77 -6.33 -5.71 3.06
N ALA A 78 -5.15 -5.09 3.14
CA ALA A 78 -3.86 -5.77 3.14
C ALA A 78 -3.72 -6.74 4.33
N ASN A 79 -3.03 -7.86 4.11
CA ASN A 79 -2.63 -8.76 5.20
C ASN A 79 -1.32 -8.32 5.85
N ILE A 80 -0.38 -7.83 5.03
CA ILE A 80 0.91 -7.31 5.49
C ILE A 80 1.08 -5.91 4.89
N ILE A 81 1.46 -4.96 5.75
CA ILE A 81 1.69 -3.57 5.35
C ILE A 81 3.17 -3.26 5.55
N LYS A 82 3.85 -2.90 4.46
CA LYS A 82 5.24 -2.47 4.48
C LYS A 82 5.31 -0.95 4.34
N VAL A 83 5.84 -0.29 5.36
CA VAL A 83 6.09 1.15 5.39
C VAL A 83 7.58 1.45 5.51
N LYS A 84 7.96 2.73 5.34
CA LYS A 84 9.29 3.24 5.73
C LYS A 84 9.35 3.38 7.25
N LEU A 85 10.57 3.43 7.81
CA LEU A 85 10.76 3.77 9.22
C LEU A 85 10.34 5.24 9.44
N PRO A 86 9.40 5.52 10.35
CA PRO A 86 9.00 6.89 10.65
C PRO A 86 10.09 7.64 11.42
N THR A 87 10.18 8.93 11.19
CA THR A 87 10.96 9.89 11.98
C THR A 87 10.07 10.57 13.01
N ASN A 88 10.62 11.50 13.81
CA ASN A 88 9.84 12.32 14.75
C ASN A 88 9.19 13.56 14.12
N HIS A 89 9.30 13.75 12.79
CA HIS A 89 8.69 14.86 12.07
C HIS A 89 7.16 14.67 11.94
N LEU A 90 6.43 15.80 11.88
CA LEU A 90 4.97 15.87 11.68
C LEU A 90 4.67 16.80 10.51
N GLU A 91 3.69 16.42 9.69
CA GLU A 91 3.26 17.15 8.49
C GLU A 91 1.77 16.98 8.16
#